data_AF-A0A820JHG4-F1
#
_entry.id   AF-A0A820JHG4-F1
#
_cell.length_a   1.000
_cell.length_b   1.000
_cell.length_c   1.000
_cell.angle_alpha   90.00
_cell.angle_beta   90.00
_cell.angle_gamma   90.00
#
_symmetry.space_group_name_H-M   'P 1'
#
loop_
_entity.id
_entity.type
_entity.pdbx_description
1 polymer ?
#
loop_
_entity_poly.entity_id
_entity_poly.type
_entity_poly.pdbx_seq_one_letter_code
_entity_poly.pdbx_strand_id
1 'polypeptide(L)'
;IFDKHARSTTIIDGVDLIHRLEAYTTNGYLKPKTYFCTFDITDLYTMLPQEESLDILIEFLLQYGYQKIQNIPIDIIRKLALIVIKENVFVYEKKFYRQVIVGAMGSAFTLTLANIFMWKWQRQLVRRLEISNEIYGRYVDDIFFTSNDSLESIDQMLDEANNYHPNIKLVRQIGRNVPFLDVFIQNSNGVLKTSVYHKEAAEPYVVPFGSDHPGHVFRNTVDTTITRAVRYSTTLSEFEEEIRQMKLMFLYNGYPSRHIDWRLTTLFSKYLSKYFILPMLKNSDDFNYLRHQLLTTSTATTYDKVTRTSATNLTNDNNVQNQHEQRLTHNQRHIHELWMRTFHGTDVTNTTLIVGTSLNRNLKQELMARLIKPI
;
A
#
# COMPACT_ATOMS: atom_id res chain seq x y z
N ILE A 1 -9.86 -1.62 20.62
CA ILE A 1 -9.35 -2.69 21.52
C ILE A 1 -8.38 -3.58 20.77
N PHE A 2 -8.80 -4.14 19.62
CA PHE A 2 -7.94 -4.93 18.75
C PHE A 2 -6.56 -4.32 18.52
N ASP A 3 -6.50 -3.08 18.02
CA ASP A 3 -5.26 -2.40 17.61
C ASP A 3 -4.24 -2.29 18.74
N LYS A 4 -4.71 -2.07 19.98
CA LYS A 4 -3.87 -2.02 21.19
C LYS A 4 -3.13 -3.34 21.43
N HIS A 5 -3.76 -4.48 21.16
CA HIS A 5 -3.23 -5.81 21.43
C HIS A 5 -2.59 -6.47 20.21
N ALA A 6 -2.90 -5.98 19.00
CA ALA A 6 -2.35 -6.50 17.73
C ALA A 6 -1.13 -5.72 17.21
N ARG A 7 -0.85 -4.51 17.73
CA ARG A 7 0.15 -3.57 17.19
C ARG A 7 1.53 -4.16 16.86
N SER A 8 2.05 -5.09 17.68
CA SER A 8 3.33 -5.76 17.40
C SER A 8 3.30 -6.49 16.05
N THR A 9 2.20 -7.19 15.77
CA THR A 9 1.96 -7.96 14.54
C THR A 9 1.34 -7.14 13.40
N THR A 10 1.02 -5.87 13.60
CA THR A 10 0.37 -5.01 12.59
C THR A 10 1.36 -4.02 11.99
N ILE A 11 1.57 -4.08 10.67
CA ILE A 11 2.25 -3.02 9.90
C ILE A 11 1.23 -1.90 9.65
N ILE A 12 1.61 -0.65 9.89
CA ILE A 12 0.71 0.51 9.65
C ILE A 12 0.83 1.04 8.21
N ASP A 13 2.05 1.16 7.71
CA ASP A 13 2.38 1.67 6.38
C ASP A 13 3.79 1.20 5.97
N GLY A 14 4.25 1.57 4.77
CA GLY A 14 5.60 1.26 4.31
C GLY A 14 6.72 1.91 5.13
N VAL A 15 6.45 2.98 5.90
CA VAL A 15 7.44 3.61 6.80
C VAL A 15 7.61 2.78 8.06
N ASP A 16 6.52 2.26 8.64
CA ASP A 16 6.55 1.31 9.77
C ASP A 16 7.33 0.04 9.39
N LEU A 17 7.18 -0.44 8.15
CA LEU A 17 7.96 -1.56 7.63
C LEU A 17 9.45 -1.23 7.45
N ILE A 18 9.76 -0.09 6.83
CA ILE A 18 11.16 0.35 6.63
C ILE A 18 11.88 0.47 7.99
N HIS A 19 11.25 1.08 9.00
CA HIS A 19 11.85 1.17 10.33
C HIS A 19 12.09 -0.21 10.99
N ARG A 20 11.19 -1.18 10.80
CA ARG A 20 11.40 -2.57 11.27
C ARG A 20 12.59 -3.23 10.58
N LEU A 21 12.69 -3.07 9.25
CA LEU A 21 13.78 -3.63 8.44
C LEU A 21 15.14 -2.97 8.74
N GLU A 22 15.15 -1.66 8.94
CA GLU A 22 16.35 -0.91 9.37
C GLU A 22 16.79 -1.40 10.75
N ALA A 23 15.89 -1.50 11.73
CA ALA A 23 16.22 -2.03 13.06
C ALA A 23 16.72 -3.49 13.04
N TYR A 24 16.07 -4.36 12.27
CA TYR A 24 16.50 -5.76 12.05
C TYR A 24 17.89 -5.85 11.39
N THR A 25 18.21 -4.91 10.50
CA THR A 25 19.54 -4.78 9.90
C THR A 25 20.58 -4.28 10.91
N THR A 26 20.27 -3.24 11.69
CA THR A 26 21.15 -2.71 12.75
C THR A 26 21.46 -3.75 13.83
N ASN A 27 20.51 -4.63 14.15
CA ASN A 27 20.70 -5.74 15.09
C ASN A 27 21.51 -6.91 14.50
N GLY A 28 21.96 -6.83 13.25
CA GLY A 28 22.76 -7.87 12.58
C GLY A 28 21.98 -9.11 12.17
N TYR A 29 20.65 -9.06 12.12
CA TYR A 29 19.80 -10.19 11.75
C TYR A 29 19.69 -10.37 10.23
N LEU A 30 19.85 -9.29 9.45
CA LEU A 30 19.91 -9.36 7.98
C LEU A 30 21.24 -9.98 7.53
N LYS A 31 21.15 -11.12 6.86
CA LYS A 31 22.27 -11.91 6.33
C LYS A 31 22.20 -11.95 4.79
N PRO A 32 23.31 -12.23 4.08
CA PRO A 32 23.28 -12.39 2.62
C PRO A 32 22.32 -13.46 2.09
N LYS A 33 21.92 -14.40 2.96
CA LYS A 33 20.94 -15.46 2.64
C LYS A 33 19.49 -15.16 3.04
N THR A 34 19.21 -14.10 3.79
CA THR A 34 17.86 -13.81 4.31
C THR A 34 16.86 -13.65 3.17
N TYR A 35 15.76 -14.37 3.25
CA TYR A 35 14.61 -14.23 2.38
C TYR A 35 13.60 -13.27 3.00
N PHE A 36 12.95 -12.51 2.13
CA PHE A 36 11.70 -11.82 2.41
C PHE A 36 10.57 -12.67 1.86
N CYS A 37 9.51 -12.80 2.64
CA CYS A 37 8.38 -13.65 2.32
C CYS A 37 7.12 -12.80 2.45
N THR A 38 6.41 -12.65 1.34
CA THR A 38 5.14 -11.94 1.27
C THR A 38 4.05 -12.90 0.88
N PHE A 39 2.88 -12.79 1.49
CA PHE A 39 1.73 -13.55 1.05
C PHE A 39 0.43 -12.83 1.31
N ASP A 40 -0.48 -12.96 0.34
CA ASP A 40 -1.84 -12.46 0.39
C ASP A 40 -2.79 -13.57 0.88
N ILE A 41 -3.89 -13.17 1.53
CA ILE A 41 -4.96 -14.07 1.96
C ILE A 41 -6.15 -13.90 1.03
N THR A 42 -6.30 -14.88 0.13
CA THR A 42 -7.41 -14.89 -0.83
C THR A 42 -8.75 -14.81 -0.12
N ASP A 43 -9.60 -13.88 -0.54
CA ASP A 43 -11.01 -13.79 -0.13
C ASP A 43 -11.26 -13.69 1.39
N LEU A 44 -10.35 -13.03 2.14
CA LEU A 44 -10.41 -12.89 3.60
C LEU A 44 -11.78 -12.37 4.11
N TYR A 45 -12.43 -11.45 3.38
CA TYR A 45 -13.73 -10.88 3.77
C TYR A 45 -14.96 -11.68 3.33
N THR A 46 -14.77 -12.73 2.55
CA THR A 46 -15.85 -13.50 1.91
C THR A 46 -15.87 -14.96 2.35
N MET A 47 -14.85 -15.44 3.08
CA MET A 47 -14.69 -16.87 3.39
C MET A 47 -14.71 -17.23 4.89
N LEU A 48 -14.73 -16.26 5.82
CA LEU A 48 -14.72 -16.59 7.26
C LEU A 48 -16.09 -17.11 7.76
N PRO A 49 -16.15 -18.25 8.47
CA PRO A 49 -17.40 -18.75 9.03
C PRO A 49 -17.96 -17.82 10.12
N GLN A 50 -19.26 -17.52 10.05
CA GLN A 50 -19.89 -16.51 10.93
C GLN A 50 -19.81 -16.88 12.42
N GLU A 51 -20.22 -18.09 12.81
CA GLU A 51 -20.22 -18.52 14.22
C GLU A 51 -18.80 -18.69 14.78
N GLU A 52 -17.88 -19.29 14.00
CA GLU A 52 -16.47 -19.42 14.41
C GLU A 52 -15.84 -18.04 14.63
N SER A 53 -16.09 -17.08 13.74
CA SER A 53 -15.60 -15.71 13.90
C SER A 53 -16.12 -15.05 15.19
N LEU A 54 -17.39 -15.31 15.56
CA LEU A 54 -17.97 -14.83 16.81
C LEU A 54 -17.32 -15.51 18.02
N ASP A 55 -17.06 -16.82 17.97
CA ASP A 55 -16.40 -17.51 19.08
C ASP A 55 -14.94 -17.06 19.26
N ILE A 56 -14.24 -16.77 18.17
CA ILE A 56 -12.88 -16.19 18.20
C ILE A 56 -12.91 -14.74 18.74
N LEU A 57 -13.95 -13.95 18.44
CA LEU A 57 -14.15 -12.64 19.07
C LEU A 57 -14.27 -12.76 20.60
N ILE A 58 -15.02 -13.75 21.09
CA ILE A 58 -15.16 -13.98 22.54
C ILE A 58 -13.86 -14.51 23.15
N GLU A 59 -13.17 -15.44 22.50
CA GLU A 59 -11.83 -15.92 22.91
C GLU A 59 -10.84 -14.75 23.04
N PHE A 60 -10.76 -13.89 22.02
CA PHE A 60 -9.89 -12.71 22.01
C PHE A 60 -10.19 -11.78 23.20
N LEU A 61 -11.46 -11.44 23.41
CA LEU A 61 -11.86 -10.55 24.50
C LEU A 61 -11.53 -11.13 25.88
N LEU A 62 -11.83 -12.42 26.10
CA LEU A 62 -11.51 -13.12 27.35
C LEU A 62 -10.00 -13.24 27.58
N GLN A 63 -9.21 -13.55 26.54
CA GLN A 63 -7.75 -13.66 26.66
C GLN A 63 -7.10 -12.36 27.15
N TYR A 64 -7.65 -11.20 26.79
CA TYR A 64 -7.16 -9.89 27.25
C TYR A 64 -7.97 -9.32 28.44
N GLY A 65 -8.74 -10.15 29.14
CA GLY A 65 -9.40 -9.80 30.41
C GLY A 65 -10.71 -9.02 30.29
N TYR A 66 -11.29 -8.89 29.09
CA TYR A 66 -12.55 -8.17 28.89
C TYR A 66 -13.76 -9.07 29.15
N GLN A 67 -14.36 -8.96 30.33
CA GLN A 67 -15.68 -9.55 30.63
C GLN A 67 -16.86 -8.66 30.18
N LYS A 68 -16.60 -7.37 29.94
CA LYS A 68 -17.57 -6.37 29.47
C LYS A 68 -16.89 -5.27 28.66
N ILE A 69 -17.59 -4.67 27.70
CA ILE A 69 -17.14 -3.48 26.94
C ILE A 69 -18.17 -2.38 27.13
N GLN A 70 -17.76 -1.18 27.57
CA GLN A 70 -18.68 -0.05 27.85
C GLN A 70 -19.88 -0.45 28.74
N ASN A 71 -19.63 -1.28 29.76
CA ASN A 71 -20.63 -1.92 30.63
C ASN A 71 -21.57 -2.94 30.00
N ILE A 72 -21.47 -3.23 28.70
CA ILE A 72 -22.20 -4.32 28.04
C ILE A 72 -21.49 -5.65 28.33
N PRO A 73 -22.16 -6.66 28.92
CA PRO A 73 -21.58 -7.99 29.15
C PRO A 73 -21.19 -8.73 27.87
N ILE A 74 -20.19 -9.61 27.96
CA ILE A 74 -19.63 -10.32 26.79
C ILE A 74 -20.64 -11.25 26.07
N ASP A 75 -21.60 -11.83 26.77
CA ASP A 75 -22.67 -12.64 26.14
C ASP A 75 -23.64 -11.76 25.32
N ILE A 76 -23.93 -10.54 25.81
CA ILE A 76 -24.72 -9.54 25.09
C ILE A 76 -23.93 -9.03 23.88
N ILE A 77 -22.61 -8.83 24.00
CA ILE A 77 -21.74 -8.49 22.87
C ILE A 77 -21.78 -9.59 21.79
N ARG A 78 -21.71 -10.88 22.16
CA ARG A 78 -21.86 -11.98 21.18
C ARG A 78 -23.21 -11.93 20.47
N LYS A 79 -24.30 -11.66 21.20
CA LYS A 79 -25.67 -11.55 20.63
C LYS A 79 -25.80 -10.35 19.68
N LEU A 80 -25.26 -9.19 20.04
CA LEU A 80 -25.26 -8.00 19.18
C LEU A 80 -24.42 -8.22 17.91
N ALA A 81 -23.23 -8.81 18.06
CA ALA A 81 -22.37 -9.17 16.94
C ALA A 81 -23.03 -10.20 16.00
N LEU A 82 -23.74 -11.19 16.56
CA LEU A 82 -24.52 -12.17 15.80
C LEU A 82 -25.60 -11.51 14.93
N ILE A 83 -26.34 -10.53 15.48
CA ILE A 83 -27.35 -9.76 14.73
C ILE A 83 -26.70 -9.00 13.57
N VAL A 84 -25.59 -8.28 13.82
CA VAL A 84 -24.89 -7.48 12.79
C VAL A 84 -24.38 -8.34 11.62
N ILE A 85 -24.00 -9.60 11.89
CA ILE A 85 -23.49 -10.51 10.86
C ILE A 85 -24.64 -11.22 10.12
N LYS A 86 -25.67 -11.69 10.83
CA LYS A 86 -26.76 -12.50 10.25
C LYS A 86 -27.88 -11.69 9.61
N GLU A 87 -28.24 -10.54 10.16
CA GLU A 87 -29.33 -9.69 9.64
C GLU A 87 -28.85 -8.72 8.56
N ASN A 88 -27.91 -9.19 7.73
CA ASN A 88 -27.35 -8.46 6.62
C ASN A 88 -28.10 -8.80 5.33
N VAL A 89 -29.06 -7.93 4.99
CA VAL A 89 -29.95 -8.07 3.83
C VAL A 89 -29.70 -6.91 2.86
N PHE A 90 -29.55 -7.23 1.58
CA PHE A 90 -29.39 -6.26 0.50
C PHE A 90 -30.33 -6.52 -0.67
N VAL A 91 -30.53 -5.52 -1.52
CA VAL A 91 -31.34 -5.62 -2.73
C VAL A 91 -30.44 -5.58 -3.96
N TYR A 92 -30.58 -6.56 -4.84
CA TYR A 92 -29.92 -6.60 -6.14
C TYR A 92 -30.95 -7.07 -7.19
N GLU A 93 -30.98 -6.46 -8.38
CA GLU A 93 -31.98 -6.76 -9.44
C GLU A 93 -33.44 -6.87 -8.94
N LYS A 94 -33.85 -5.97 -8.02
CA LYS A 94 -35.18 -5.94 -7.37
C LYS A 94 -35.53 -7.20 -6.54
N LYS A 95 -34.54 -8.03 -6.21
CA LYS A 95 -34.67 -9.21 -5.33
C LYS A 95 -33.94 -8.96 -4.02
N PHE A 96 -34.47 -9.51 -2.94
CA PHE A 96 -33.84 -9.49 -1.62
C PHE A 96 -32.89 -10.67 -1.46
N TYR A 97 -31.68 -10.39 -0.97
CA TYR A 97 -30.66 -11.38 -0.66
C TYR A 97 -30.20 -11.20 0.78
N ARG A 98 -29.97 -12.30 1.50
CA ARG A 98 -29.31 -12.30 2.81
C ARG A 98 -27.92 -12.90 2.66
N GLN A 99 -26.90 -12.22 3.17
CA GLN A 99 -25.53 -12.74 3.15
C GLN A 99 -25.40 -13.91 4.15
N VAL A 100 -24.84 -15.03 3.68
CA VAL A 100 -24.76 -16.29 4.45
C VAL A 100 -23.36 -16.63 4.97
N ILE A 101 -22.32 -15.94 4.50
CA ILE A 101 -20.91 -16.12 4.87
C ILE A 101 -20.31 -14.73 5.13
N VAL A 102 -19.58 -14.56 6.24
CA VAL A 102 -19.12 -13.26 6.77
C VAL A 102 -20.28 -12.24 6.95
N GLY A 103 -19.97 -10.98 7.28
CA GLY A 103 -20.88 -9.83 7.21
C GLY A 103 -20.58 -8.94 6.00
N ALA A 104 -21.26 -7.79 5.90
CA ALA A 104 -21.14 -6.91 4.73
C ALA A 104 -19.71 -6.44 4.46
N MET A 105 -19.28 -6.48 3.19
CA MET A 105 -18.13 -5.70 2.73
C MET A 105 -18.37 -4.21 3.05
N GLY A 106 -17.33 -3.52 3.52
CA GLY A 106 -17.43 -2.13 3.99
C GLY A 106 -17.98 -1.96 5.41
N SER A 107 -18.48 -3.02 6.09
CA SER A 107 -18.81 -2.92 7.52
C SER A 107 -17.54 -2.85 8.38
N ALA A 108 -17.41 -1.77 9.14
CA ALA A 108 -16.31 -1.58 10.09
C ALA A 108 -16.24 -2.69 11.16
N PHE A 109 -17.39 -3.29 11.51
CA PHE A 109 -17.42 -4.43 12.41
C PHE A 109 -16.85 -5.69 11.74
N THR A 110 -17.25 -5.98 10.49
CA THR A 110 -16.72 -7.09 9.69
C THR A 110 -15.19 -6.98 9.50
N LEU A 111 -14.68 -5.77 9.24
CA LEU A 111 -13.24 -5.49 9.19
C LEU A 111 -12.53 -5.82 10.51
N THR A 112 -13.12 -5.40 11.63
CA THR A 112 -12.58 -5.69 12.96
C THR A 112 -12.59 -7.20 13.26
N LEU A 113 -13.66 -7.89 12.85
CA LEU A 113 -13.85 -9.32 13.07
C LEU A 113 -12.86 -10.18 12.27
N ALA A 114 -12.66 -9.88 10.98
CA ALA A 114 -11.66 -10.55 10.16
C ALA A 114 -10.24 -10.38 10.73
N ASN A 115 -9.93 -9.17 11.21
CA ASN A 115 -8.67 -8.89 11.90
C ASN A 115 -8.48 -9.72 13.19
N ILE A 116 -9.55 -9.94 13.96
CA ILE A 116 -9.53 -10.80 15.16
C ILE A 116 -9.44 -12.29 14.79
N PHE A 117 -10.09 -12.73 13.71
CA PHE A 117 -9.92 -14.08 13.17
C PHE A 117 -8.45 -14.34 12.82
N MET A 118 -7.84 -13.41 12.08
CA MET A 118 -6.44 -13.50 11.69
C MET A 118 -5.48 -13.47 12.88
N TRP A 119 -5.77 -12.72 13.93
CA TRP A 119 -5.01 -12.78 15.19
C TRP A 119 -4.96 -14.19 15.79
N LYS A 120 -6.01 -15.01 15.65
CA LYS A 120 -5.98 -16.41 16.12
C LYS A 120 -5.23 -17.31 15.15
N TRP A 121 -5.51 -17.20 13.84
CA TRP A 121 -4.86 -18.01 12.81
C TRP A 121 -3.33 -17.84 12.81
N GLN A 122 -2.84 -16.60 12.91
CA GLN A 122 -1.41 -16.30 12.79
C GLN A 122 -0.56 -16.75 14.01
N ARG A 123 -1.17 -17.18 15.13
CA ARG A 123 -0.46 -17.41 16.41
C ARG A 123 0.71 -18.36 16.32
N GLN A 124 0.60 -19.43 15.54
CA GLN A 124 1.66 -20.44 15.42
C GLN A 124 2.85 -19.89 14.62
N LEU A 125 2.55 -19.28 13.46
CA LEU A 125 3.53 -18.63 12.59
C LEU A 125 4.29 -17.50 13.31
N VAL A 126 3.57 -16.61 13.99
CA VAL A 126 4.16 -15.49 14.77
C VAL A 126 5.13 -16.03 15.83
N ARG A 127 4.73 -17.02 16.64
CA ARG A 127 5.60 -17.60 17.67
C ARG A 127 6.88 -18.21 17.10
N ARG A 128 6.79 -18.90 15.97
CA ARG A 128 7.96 -19.49 15.30
C ARG A 128 8.95 -18.42 14.82
N LEU A 129 8.44 -17.31 14.29
CA LEU A 129 9.25 -16.19 13.81
C LEU A 129 9.87 -15.38 14.97
N GLU A 130 9.10 -15.13 16.04
CA GLU A 130 9.58 -14.46 17.27
C GLU A 130 10.78 -15.19 17.89
N ILE A 131 10.75 -16.53 17.95
CA ILE A 131 11.86 -17.36 18.48
C ILE A 131 13.15 -17.16 17.66
N SER A 132 13.02 -16.98 16.34
CA SER A 132 14.15 -16.78 15.42
C SER A 132 14.58 -15.31 15.28
N ASN A 133 13.98 -14.37 16.03
CA ASN A 133 14.15 -12.92 15.90
C ASN A 133 13.77 -12.36 14.52
N GLU A 134 12.89 -13.05 13.80
CA GLU A 134 12.42 -12.65 12.49
C GLU A 134 11.30 -11.61 12.58
N ILE A 135 11.23 -10.69 11.62
CA ILE A 135 10.10 -9.76 11.51
C ILE A 135 8.86 -10.58 11.12
N TYR A 136 7.75 -10.36 11.81
CA TYR A 136 6.41 -10.62 11.29
C TYR A 136 5.61 -9.32 11.26
N GLY A 137 4.78 -9.15 10.24
CA GLY A 137 3.81 -8.07 10.20
C GLY A 137 2.71 -8.30 9.17
N ARG A 138 1.48 -7.92 9.53
CA ARG A 138 0.31 -7.97 8.66
C ARG A 138 -0.24 -6.56 8.43
N TYR A 139 -0.49 -6.21 7.18
CA TYR A 139 -1.33 -5.08 6.80
C TYR A 139 -2.61 -5.67 6.20
N VAL A 140 -3.67 -5.78 7.00
CA VAL A 140 -4.96 -6.30 6.53
C VAL A 140 -4.85 -7.76 6.00
N ASP A 141 -4.95 -7.99 4.70
CA ASP A 141 -4.81 -9.26 3.99
C ASP A 141 -3.34 -9.56 3.62
N ASP A 142 -2.55 -8.52 3.30
CA ASP A 142 -1.12 -8.58 3.03
C ASP A 142 -0.30 -8.97 4.30
N ILE A 143 0.49 -10.06 4.24
CA ILE A 143 1.44 -10.47 5.29
C ILE A 143 2.89 -10.42 4.79
N PHE A 144 3.79 -9.91 5.64
CA PHE A 144 5.24 -9.86 5.44
C PHE A 144 5.97 -10.57 6.58
N PHE A 145 7.00 -11.35 6.26
CA PHE A 145 8.00 -11.79 7.23
C PHE A 145 9.41 -11.96 6.64
N THR A 146 10.43 -11.94 7.51
CA THR A 146 11.82 -12.29 7.15
C THR A 146 12.11 -13.74 7.52
N SER A 147 13.05 -14.40 6.82
CA SER A 147 13.56 -15.70 7.28
C SER A 147 15.00 -15.95 6.86
N ASN A 148 15.78 -16.47 7.81
CA ASN A 148 17.14 -16.98 7.60
C ASN A 148 17.20 -18.51 7.37
N ASP A 149 16.07 -19.20 7.33
CA ASP A 149 15.99 -20.66 7.10
C ASP A 149 16.36 -21.05 5.65
N SER A 150 16.37 -22.36 5.34
CA SER A 150 16.36 -22.83 3.96
C SER A 150 15.02 -22.55 3.30
N LEU A 151 15.02 -22.42 1.96
CA LEU A 151 13.78 -22.23 1.20
C LEU A 151 12.76 -23.35 1.46
N GLU A 152 13.24 -24.59 1.55
CA GLU A 152 12.44 -25.78 1.87
C GLU A 152 11.74 -25.68 3.23
N SER A 153 12.43 -25.18 4.27
CA SER A 153 11.84 -24.96 5.60
C SER A 153 10.78 -23.85 5.60
N ILE A 154 10.98 -22.82 4.77
CA ILE A 154 10.01 -21.72 4.58
C ILE A 154 8.78 -22.21 3.83
N ASP A 155 8.96 -22.96 2.73
CA ASP A 155 7.86 -23.55 1.97
C ASP A 155 7.05 -24.53 2.84
N GLN A 156 7.71 -25.44 3.57
CA GLN A 156 7.03 -26.34 4.51
C GLN A 156 6.23 -25.58 5.57
N MET A 157 6.80 -24.53 6.18
CA MET A 157 6.10 -23.69 7.16
C MET A 157 4.85 -23.03 6.58
N LEU A 158 4.90 -22.62 5.31
CA LEU A 158 3.78 -21.97 4.64
C LEU A 158 2.74 -22.98 4.14
N ASP A 159 3.14 -24.20 3.80
CA ASP A 159 2.23 -25.32 3.52
C ASP A 159 1.49 -25.75 4.79
N GLU A 160 2.18 -25.81 5.94
CA GLU A 160 1.55 -26.00 7.26
C GLU A 160 0.53 -24.88 7.55
N ALA A 161 0.92 -23.61 7.37
CA ALA A 161 0.04 -22.46 7.61
C ALA A 161 -1.20 -22.42 6.70
N ASN A 162 -1.04 -22.80 5.42
CA ASN A 162 -2.13 -22.91 4.44
C ASN A 162 -3.14 -24.03 4.76
N ASN A 163 -2.79 -24.92 5.71
CA ASN A 163 -3.64 -25.99 6.22
C ASN A 163 -4.22 -25.70 7.64
N TYR A 164 -3.87 -24.58 8.29
CA TYR A 164 -4.42 -24.21 9.61
C TYR A 164 -5.93 -23.99 9.60
N HIS A 165 -6.52 -23.61 8.46
CA HIS A 165 -7.97 -23.43 8.31
C HIS A 165 -8.39 -23.73 6.87
N PRO A 166 -9.49 -24.48 6.62
CA PRO A 166 -9.89 -24.86 5.27
C PRO A 166 -10.20 -23.67 4.36
N ASN A 167 -10.76 -22.59 4.91
CA ASN A 167 -11.25 -21.43 4.16
C ASN A 167 -10.19 -20.33 3.99
N ILE A 168 -9.01 -20.47 4.58
CA ILE A 168 -7.88 -19.55 4.35
C ILE A 168 -6.97 -20.17 3.29
N LYS A 169 -6.62 -19.40 2.27
CA LYS A 169 -5.69 -19.78 1.21
C LYS A 169 -4.65 -18.68 1.04
N LEU A 170 -3.39 -19.09 0.94
CA LEU A 170 -2.24 -18.19 0.89
C LEU A 170 -1.67 -18.14 -0.53
N VAL A 171 -1.54 -16.93 -1.09
CA VAL A 171 -0.77 -16.71 -2.33
C VAL A 171 0.59 -16.17 -1.94
N ARG A 172 1.63 -17.02 -2.02
CA ARG A 172 2.98 -16.69 -1.52
C ARG A 172 3.98 -16.27 -2.60
N GLN A 173 4.80 -15.28 -2.26
CA GLN A 173 6.01 -14.87 -2.97
C GLN A 173 7.19 -14.87 -1.99
N ILE A 174 8.23 -15.65 -2.30
CA ILE A 174 9.45 -15.75 -1.50
C ILE A 174 10.62 -15.29 -2.35
N GLY A 175 11.49 -14.45 -1.81
CA GLY A 175 12.69 -14.03 -2.54
C GLY A 175 13.60 -13.11 -1.74
N ARG A 176 14.78 -12.83 -2.29
CA ARG A 176 15.65 -11.75 -1.76
C ARG A 176 15.21 -10.36 -2.22
N ASN A 177 14.32 -10.30 -3.20
CA ASN A 177 13.67 -9.08 -3.66
C ASN A 177 12.16 -9.34 -3.73
N VAL A 178 11.35 -8.60 -2.98
CA VAL A 178 9.88 -8.73 -2.97
C VAL A 178 9.21 -7.36 -2.87
N PRO A 179 8.03 -7.17 -3.48
CA PRO A 179 7.15 -6.05 -3.18
C PRO A 179 6.32 -6.32 -1.93
N PHE A 180 6.10 -5.28 -1.11
CA PHE A 180 5.09 -5.27 -0.07
C PHE A 180 4.49 -3.87 0.08
N LEU A 181 3.17 -3.75 0.01
CA LEU A 181 2.47 -2.46 -0.16
C LEU A 181 3.09 -1.68 -1.34
N ASP A 182 3.44 -0.42 -1.12
CA ASP A 182 4.11 0.48 -2.07
C ASP A 182 5.65 0.42 -2.00
N VAL A 183 6.24 -0.55 -1.28
CA VAL A 183 7.70 -0.67 -1.08
C VAL A 183 8.24 -1.89 -1.81
N PHE A 184 9.26 -1.70 -2.64
CA PHE A 184 10.07 -2.79 -3.17
C PHE A 184 11.27 -3.00 -2.24
N ILE A 185 11.48 -4.21 -1.76
CA ILE A 185 12.45 -4.53 -0.70
C ILE A 185 13.48 -5.48 -1.30
N GLN A 186 14.77 -5.19 -1.15
CA GLN A 186 15.88 -5.94 -1.72
C GLN A 186 17.00 -6.21 -0.70
N ASN A 187 17.47 -7.45 -0.66
CA ASN A 187 18.63 -7.90 0.09
C ASN A 187 19.85 -7.98 -0.85
N SER A 188 20.61 -6.90 -0.94
CA SER A 188 21.87 -6.83 -1.69
C SER A 188 23.02 -7.45 -0.88
N ASN A 189 23.04 -8.79 -0.77
CA ASN A 189 24.08 -9.55 -0.05
C ASN A 189 24.32 -9.09 1.41
N GLY A 190 23.25 -8.89 2.18
CA GLY A 190 23.28 -8.42 3.56
C GLY A 190 23.08 -6.91 3.71
N VAL A 191 23.04 -6.17 2.60
CA VAL A 191 22.70 -4.74 2.57
C VAL A 191 21.23 -4.58 2.19
N LEU A 192 20.43 -4.02 3.10
CA LEU A 192 19.05 -3.63 2.82
C LEU A 192 19.02 -2.51 1.77
N LYS A 193 18.17 -2.67 0.77
CA LYS A 193 17.73 -1.59 -0.12
C LYS A 193 16.21 -1.60 -0.21
N THR A 194 15.65 -0.42 -0.37
CA THR A 194 14.23 -0.20 -0.63
C THR A 194 14.05 0.83 -1.75
N SER A 195 12.95 0.72 -2.47
CA SER A 195 12.52 1.71 -3.46
C SER A 195 10.99 1.72 -3.57
N VAL A 196 10.41 2.67 -4.33
CA VAL A 196 8.96 2.66 -4.57
C VAL A 196 8.60 1.49 -5.49
N TYR A 197 7.65 0.67 -5.05
CA TYR A 197 7.06 -0.36 -5.91
C TYR A 197 5.88 0.19 -6.69
N HIS A 198 5.85 -0.10 -7.99
CA HIS A 198 4.69 0.13 -8.86
C HIS A 198 4.17 -1.22 -9.33
N LYS A 199 2.93 -1.57 -8.98
CA LYS A 199 2.25 -2.77 -9.49
C LYS A 199 2.16 -2.67 -11.01
N GLU A 200 2.41 -3.76 -11.75
CA GLU A 200 2.39 -3.71 -13.22
C GLU A 200 1.02 -3.35 -13.81
N ALA A 201 -0.06 -3.64 -13.08
CA ALA A 201 -1.43 -3.26 -13.42
C ALA A 201 -1.82 -1.85 -12.94
N ALA A 202 -0.94 -1.12 -12.24
CA ALA A 202 -1.21 0.25 -11.82
C ALA A 202 -1.17 1.19 -13.02
N GLU A 203 -2.33 1.68 -13.43
CA GLU A 203 -2.42 2.80 -14.36
C GLU A 203 -1.90 4.07 -13.67
N PRO A 204 -1.22 4.97 -14.41
CA PRO A 204 -0.63 6.19 -13.84
C PRO A 204 -1.68 7.28 -13.58
N TYR A 205 -2.86 6.92 -13.06
CA TYR A 205 -3.93 7.86 -12.74
C TYR A 205 -3.77 8.44 -11.33
N VAL A 206 -3.84 9.76 -11.26
CA VAL A 206 -4.03 10.53 -10.02
C VAL A 206 -5.20 11.49 -10.23
N VAL A 207 -5.61 12.23 -9.19
CA VAL A 207 -6.69 13.22 -9.30
C VAL A 207 -6.40 14.20 -10.46
N PRO A 208 -7.16 14.22 -11.57
CA PRO A 208 -6.79 15.01 -12.74
C PRO A 208 -6.82 16.51 -12.42
N PHE A 209 -5.81 17.26 -12.86
CA PHE A 209 -5.64 18.67 -12.45
C PHE A 209 -6.80 19.60 -12.87
N GLY A 210 -7.53 19.22 -13.93
CA GLY A 210 -8.73 19.94 -14.40
C GLY A 210 -10.05 19.50 -13.75
N SER A 211 -10.04 18.62 -12.75
CA SER A 211 -11.24 18.20 -12.03
C SER A 211 -11.68 19.22 -10.96
N ASP A 212 -12.94 19.18 -10.52
CA ASP A 212 -13.48 20.11 -9.52
C ASP A 212 -13.12 19.72 -8.08
N HIS A 213 -11.83 19.61 -7.79
CA HIS A 213 -11.32 19.36 -6.44
C HIS A 213 -10.71 20.63 -5.83
N PRO A 214 -10.82 20.85 -4.51
CA PRO A 214 -10.17 21.97 -3.85
C PRO A 214 -8.66 21.99 -4.10
N GLY A 215 -8.08 23.16 -4.35
CA GLY A 215 -6.67 23.30 -4.76
C GLY A 215 -5.64 22.69 -3.80
N HIS A 216 -6.00 22.45 -2.53
CA HIS A 216 -5.14 21.73 -1.59
C HIS A 216 -5.00 20.24 -1.91
N VAL A 217 -5.99 19.62 -2.59
CA VAL A 217 -5.93 18.22 -3.02
C VAL A 217 -4.78 18.03 -4.00
N PHE A 218 -4.76 18.77 -5.11
CA PHE A 218 -3.69 18.71 -6.11
C PHE A 218 -2.30 18.96 -5.51
N ARG A 219 -2.19 19.94 -4.61
CA ARG A 219 -0.95 20.23 -3.89
C ARG A 219 -0.51 19.04 -3.04
N ASN A 220 -1.44 18.50 -2.24
CA ASN A 220 -1.16 17.40 -1.32
C ASN A 220 -0.82 16.11 -2.09
N THR A 221 -1.47 15.81 -3.22
CA THR A 221 -1.14 14.64 -4.06
C THR A 221 0.31 14.69 -4.53
N VAL A 222 0.79 15.86 -4.99
CA VAL A 222 2.20 16.03 -5.38
C VAL A 222 3.12 15.91 -4.17
N ASP A 223 2.79 16.55 -3.05
CA ASP A 223 3.60 16.51 -1.83
C ASP A 223 3.71 15.10 -1.25
N THR A 224 2.65 14.30 -1.25
CA THR A 224 2.66 12.92 -0.73
C THR A 224 3.46 11.99 -1.62
N THR A 225 3.36 12.10 -2.96
CA THR A 225 4.19 11.27 -3.85
C THR A 225 5.67 11.61 -3.74
N ILE A 226 6.04 12.90 -3.65
CA ILE A 226 7.45 13.30 -3.41
C ILE A 226 7.93 12.77 -2.04
N THR A 227 7.10 12.90 -1.00
CA THR A 227 7.44 12.40 0.35
C THR A 227 7.63 10.87 0.36
N ARG A 228 6.77 10.13 -0.37
CA ARG A 228 6.90 8.67 -0.55
C ARG A 228 8.19 8.31 -1.27
N ALA A 229 8.48 8.97 -2.38
CA ALA A 229 9.69 8.78 -3.17
C ALA A 229 10.97 8.91 -2.33
N VAL A 230 11.09 9.99 -1.55
CA VAL A 230 12.28 10.19 -0.70
C VAL A 230 12.37 9.18 0.43
N ARG A 231 11.25 8.82 1.07
CA ARG A 231 11.23 7.86 2.19
C ARG A 231 11.60 6.45 1.76
N TYR A 232 11.09 6.01 0.60
CA TYR A 232 11.19 4.61 0.20
C TYR A 232 12.48 4.30 -0.55
N SER A 233 13.02 5.22 -1.37
CA SER A 233 14.30 4.99 -2.05
C SER A 233 15.49 5.02 -1.08
N THR A 234 16.34 3.98 -1.09
CA THR A 234 17.58 3.94 -0.31
C THR A 234 18.70 4.72 -0.98
N THR A 235 18.76 4.71 -2.31
CA THR A 235 19.80 5.43 -3.07
C THR A 235 19.25 6.64 -3.81
N LEU A 236 20.12 7.61 -4.05
CA LEU A 236 19.83 8.78 -4.89
C LEU A 236 19.36 8.38 -6.30
N SER A 237 19.97 7.35 -6.90
CA SER A 237 19.60 6.86 -8.25
C SER A 237 18.15 6.34 -8.30
N GLU A 238 17.75 5.52 -7.32
CA GLU A 238 16.36 5.04 -7.19
C GLU A 238 15.37 6.19 -6.94
N PHE A 239 15.81 7.23 -6.23
CA PHE A 239 15.00 8.44 -6.03
C PHE A 239 14.85 9.27 -7.31
N GLU A 240 15.91 9.46 -8.08
CA GLU A 240 15.90 10.19 -9.35
C GLU A 240 15.05 9.49 -10.42
N GLU A 241 15.07 8.15 -10.44
CA GLU A 241 14.15 7.32 -11.22
C GLU A 241 12.69 7.60 -10.86
N GLU A 242 12.33 7.48 -9.57
CA GLU A 242 10.97 7.70 -9.09
C GLU A 242 10.48 9.13 -9.38
N ILE A 243 11.32 10.15 -9.20
CA ILE A 243 10.97 11.54 -9.55
C ILE A 243 10.66 11.69 -11.05
N ARG A 244 11.32 10.93 -11.93
CA ARG A 244 11.01 10.95 -13.37
C ARG A 244 9.66 10.29 -13.66
N GLN A 245 9.41 9.11 -13.08
CA GLN A 245 8.13 8.40 -13.22
C GLN A 245 6.97 9.25 -12.68
N MET A 246 7.13 9.81 -11.48
CA MET A 246 6.19 10.74 -10.86
C MET A 246 5.93 11.97 -11.73
N LYS A 247 6.96 12.59 -12.32
CA LYS A 247 6.78 13.74 -13.22
C LYS A 247 5.97 13.37 -14.46
N LEU A 248 6.27 12.24 -15.10
CA LEU A 248 5.51 11.74 -16.24
C LEU A 248 4.04 11.49 -15.87
N MET A 249 3.79 10.82 -14.74
CA MET A 249 2.45 10.59 -14.19
C MET A 249 1.68 11.90 -13.98
N PHE A 250 2.24 12.89 -13.29
CA PHE A 250 1.54 14.16 -13.07
C PHE A 250 1.29 14.95 -14.36
N LEU A 251 2.25 14.99 -15.29
CA LEU A 251 2.06 15.61 -16.61
C LEU A 251 0.95 14.93 -17.41
N TYR A 252 0.86 13.59 -17.36
CA TYR A 252 -0.21 12.82 -17.98
C TYR A 252 -1.60 13.16 -17.42
N ASN A 253 -1.69 13.46 -16.12
CA ASN A 253 -2.93 13.90 -15.45
C ASN A 253 -3.17 15.43 -15.51
N GLY A 254 -2.48 16.13 -16.43
CA GLY A 254 -2.72 17.55 -16.73
C GLY A 254 -2.09 18.56 -15.75
N TYR A 255 -1.22 18.12 -14.82
CA TYR A 255 -0.58 19.04 -13.87
C TYR A 255 0.47 19.92 -14.60
N PRO A 256 0.47 21.25 -14.39
CA PRO A 256 1.50 22.12 -14.97
C PRO A 256 2.91 21.76 -14.47
N SER A 257 3.90 21.58 -15.36
CA SER A 257 5.26 21.21 -14.93
C SER A 257 5.83 22.21 -13.91
N ARG A 258 5.60 23.51 -14.12
CA ARG A 258 6.00 24.57 -13.16
C ARG A 258 5.39 24.38 -11.78
N HIS A 259 4.19 23.83 -11.65
CA HIS A 259 3.60 23.50 -10.36
C HIS A 259 4.33 22.32 -9.71
N ILE A 260 4.60 21.25 -10.47
CA ILE A 260 5.34 20.06 -9.99
C ILE A 260 6.74 20.46 -9.50
N ASP A 261 7.50 21.20 -10.33
CA ASP A 261 8.85 21.68 -10.00
C ASP A 261 8.85 22.63 -8.80
N TRP A 262 7.85 23.51 -8.69
CA TRP A 262 7.68 24.38 -7.54
C TRP A 262 7.38 23.60 -6.25
N ARG A 263 6.52 22.56 -6.29
CA ARG A 263 6.28 21.69 -5.12
C ARG A 263 7.56 20.99 -4.67
N LEU A 264 8.32 20.41 -5.61
CA LEU A 264 9.57 19.72 -5.33
C LEU A 264 10.61 20.66 -4.70
N THR A 265 10.78 21.86 -5.25
CA THR A 265 11.63 22.92 -4.63
C THR A 265 11.15 23.28 -3.23
N THR A 266 9.84 23.49 -3.06
CA THR A 266 9.24 23.93 -1.80
C THR A 266 9.47 22.89 -0.70
N LEU A 267 9.23 21.61 -1.00
CA LEU A 267 9.44 20.51 -0.05
C LEU A 267 10.91 20.40 0.36
N PHE A 268 11.85 20.46 -0.60
CA PHE A 268 13.28 20.40 -0.29
C PHE A 268 13.75 21.59 0.54
N SER A 269 13.33 22.81 0.20
CA SER A 269 13.69 24.05 0.91
C SER A 269 13.19 24.14 2.37
N LYS A 270 12.30 23.22 2.78
CA LYS A 270 11.85 23.08 4.18
C LYS A 270 12.86 22.33 5.04
N TYR A 271 13.66 21.44 4.45
CA TYR A 271 14.58 20.53 5.17
C TYR A 271 16.06 20.79 4.82
N LEU A 272 16.34 21.35 3.64
CA LEU A 272 17.66 21.72 3.16
C LEU A 272 17.80 23.24 3.10
N SER A 273 19.01 23.75 3.27
CA SER A 273 19.24 25.20 3.31
C SER A 273 18.84 25.90 1.99
N LYS A 274 18.36 27.15 2.09
CA LYS A 274 17.76 27.95 0.99
C LYS A 274 18.63 28.12 -0.28
N TYR A 275 19.90 27.76 -0.25
CA TYR A 275 20.83 27.90 -1.37
C TYR A 275 20.79 26.74 -2.38
N PHE A 276 20.08 25.65 -2.08
CA PHE A 276 19.86 24.55 -3.04
C PHE A 276 18.75 24.88 -4.04
N ILE A 277 19.15 25.49 -5.16
CA ILE A 277 18.32 25.56 -6.39
C ILE A 277 18.31 24.18 -7.08
N LEU A 278 17.29 23.95 -7.90
CA LEU A 278 16.79 22.68 -8.46
C LEU A 278 17.71 21.67 -9.20
N PRO A 279 18.96 21.93 -9.64
CA PRO A 279 19.75 20.92 -10.37
C PRO A 279 20.25 19.72 -9.54
N MET A 280 19.29 18.90 -9.08
CA MET A 280 19.38 17.61 -8.40
C MET A 280 20.06 17.66 -7.01
N LEU A 281 19.81 16.64 -6.18
CA LEU A 281 20.59 16.42 -4.96
C LEU A 281 21.98 15.97 -5.42
N LYS A 282 22.95 16.89 -5.47
CA LYS A 282 24.22 16.68 -6.19
C LYS A 282 25.14 15.64 -5.55
N ASN A 283 24.85 15.20 -4.34
CA ASN A 283 25.57 14.17 -3.62
C ASN A 283 24.56 13.25 -2.89
N SER A 284 25.02 12.06 -2.53
CA SER A 284 24.21 11.10 -1.77
C SER A 284 23.95 11.53 -0.32
N ASP A 285 24.81 12.38 0.26
CA ASP A 285 24.77 12.74 1.67
C ASP A 285 23.59 13.66 2.01
N ASP A 286 23.34 14.68 1.17
CA ASP A 286 22.17 15.57 1.26
C ASP A 286 20.86 14.78 1.08
N PHE A 287 20.86 13.77 0.19
CA PHE A 287 19.71 12.86 0.02
C PHE A 287 19.50 11.99 1.26
N ASN A 288 20.56 11.37 1.79
CA ASN A 288 20.51 10.53 2.98
C ASN A 288 20.03 11.34 4.20
N TYR A 289 20.50 12.57 4.35
CA TYR A 289 20.01 13.51 5.36
C TYR A 289 18.51 13.80 5.19
N LEU A 290 18.07 14.18 3.98
CA LEU A 290 16.65 14.45 3.69
C LEU A 290 15.76 13.23 3.96
N ARG A 291 16.19 12.03 3.54
CA ARG A 291 15.51 10.75 3.81
C ARG A 291 15.36 10.50 5.30
N HIS A 292 16.45 10.63 6.07
CA HIS A 292 16.42 10.47 7.52
C HIS A 292 15.46 11.47 8.18
N GLN A 293 15.48 12.75 7.81
CA GLN A 293 14.54 13.75 8.32
C GLN A 293 13.08 13.40 7.99
N LEU A 294 12.78 12.93 6.77
CA LEU A 294 11.42 12.59 6.36
C LEU A 294 10.90 11.28 6.97
N LEU A 295 11.75 10.28 7.21
CA LEU A 295 11.37 9.04 7.91
C LEU A 295 11.08 9.30 9.40
N THR A 296 11.95 10.07 10.07
CA THR A 296 11.78 10.45 11.48
C THR A 296 10.66 11.47 11.72
N THR A 297 10.26 12.24 10.69
CA THR A 297 9.07 13.11 10.75
C THR A 297 7.80 12.25 10.83
N SER A 298 7.33 12.03 12.06
CA SER A 298 6.21 11.14 12.39
C SER A 298 4.95 11.36 11.55
N THR A 299 4.42 10.26 10.99
CA THR A 299 3.09 10.19 10.35
C THR A 299 1.94 10.05 11.35
N ALA A 300 2.22 9.97 12.67
CA ALA A 300 1.25 9.63 13.70
C ALA A 300 0.04 10.57 13.79
N THR A 301 0.12 11.79 13.25
CA THR A 301 -1.00 12.75 13.24
C THR A 301 -2.14 12.38 12.29
N THR A 302 -1.99 11.37 11.43
CA THR A 302 -2.97 11.04 10.38
C THR A 302 -3.98 9.96 10.80
N TYR A 303 -3.53 8.86 11.41
CA TYR A 303 -4.43 7.72 11.74
C TYR A 303 -5.54 8.10 12.74
N ASP A 304 -5.19 8.89 13.77
CA ASP A 304 -6.12 9.46 14.76
C ASP A 304 -7.01 10.59 14.22
N LYS A 305 -6.67 11.17 13.05
CA LYS A 305 -7.50 12.20 12.39
C LYS A 305 -8.50 11.57 11.42
N VAL A 306 -8.07 10.60 10.61
CA VAL A 306 -8.96 9.94 9.63
C VAL A 306 -10.15 9.27 10.34
N THR A 307 -9.92 8.57 11.46
CA THR A 307 -11.00 7.98 12.27
C THR A 307 -11.96 9.00 12.90
N ARG A 308 -11.58 10.27 13.05
CA ARG A 308 -12.45 11.33 13.56
C ARG A 308 -13.23 12.07 12.47
N THR A 309 -12.76 12.09 11.22
CA THR A 309 -13.37 12.86 10.13
C THR A 309 -14.45 12.09 9.38
N SER A 310 -14.41 10.75 9.36
CA SER A 310 -15.41 9.90 8.69
C SER A 310 -16.83 9.91 9.31
N ALA A 311 -17.05 10.68 10.38
CA ALA A 311 -18.32 10.74 11.11
C ALA A 311 -19.22 11.92 10.72
N THR A 312 -18.78 12.82 9.83
CA THR A 312 -19.55 14.01 9.43
C THR A 312 -19.55 14.22 7.92
N ASN A 313 -20.75 14.43 7.37
CA ASN A 313 -21.07 14.83 5.99
C ASN A 313 -21.17 13.69 4.96
N LEU A 314 -22.14 12.80 5.17
CA LEU A 314 -22.91 12.22 4.07
C LEU A 314 -24.16 13.07 3.84
N THR A 315 -24.12 13.94 2.83
CA THR A 315 -25.30 14.55 2.22
C THR A 315 -25.34 14.12 0.76
N ASN A 316 -26.41 13.42 0.37
CA ASN A 316 -26.63 13.03 -1.01
C ASN A 316 -26.75 14.27 -1.91
N ASP A 317 -26.16 14.24 -3.09
CA ASP A 317 -26.97 14.20 -4.31
C ASP A 317 -26.17 13.75 -5.54
N ASN A 318 -26.89 13.25 -6.54
CA ASN A 318 -26.33 12.55 -7.70
C ASN A 318 -25.88 13.51 -8.82
N ASN A 319 -24.80 13.17 -9.52
CA ASN A 319 -24.89 12.69 -10.91
C ASN A 319 -23.52 12.36 -11.54
N VAL A 320 -23.50 11.31 -12.36
CA VAL A 320 -22.35 10.92 -13.18
C VAL A 320 -22.55 11.47 -14.60
N GLN A 321 -21.63 12.33 -15.05
CA GLN A 321 -21.08 12.35 -16.43
C GLN A 321 -20.16 13.56 -16.62
N ASN A 322 -18.93 13.33 -17.08
CA ASN A 322 -18.45 13.87 -18.36
C ASN A 322 -17.08 13.29 -18.74
N GLN A 323 -16.93 12.99 -20.03
CA GLN A 323 -15.65 12.63 -20.63
C GLN A 323 -14.80 13.89 -20.84
N HIS A 324 -13.50 13.81 -20.62
CA HIS A 324 -12.56 14.88 -20.96
C HIS A 324 -11.39 14.36 -21.79
N GLU A 325 -11.51 14.48 -23.11
CA GLU A 325 -10.35 14.51 -24.01
C GLU A 325 -9.60 15.83 -23.81
N GLN A 326 -8.58 15.85 -22.96
CA GLN A 326 -7.63 16.97 -22.92
C GLN A 326 -6.53 16.76 -23.97
N ARG A 327 -6.52 17.60 -25.01
CA ARG A 327 -5.37 17.69 -25.91
C ARG A 327 -4.15 18.23 -25.15
N LEU A 328 -3.04 17.47 -25.19
CA LEU A 328 -1.70 17.84 -24.70
C LEU A 328 -1.13 19.04 -25.50
N THR A 329 -1.62 20.24 -25.21
CA THR A 329 -1.29 21.48 -25.94
C THR A 329 -0.22 22.34 -25.28
N HIS A 330 0.13 22.07 -24.01
CA HIS A 330 1.13 22.83 -23.27
C HIS A 330 2.38 21.98 -22.96
N ASN A 331 3.57 22.59 -23.09
CA ASN A 331 4.88 22.00 -22.81
C ASN A 331 5.30 20.78 -23.67
N GLN A 332 4.85 20.70 -24.93
CA GLN A 332 5.28 19.67 -25.90
C GLN A 332 6.81 19.45 -25.94
N ARG A 333 7.61 20.52 -25.89
CA ARG A 333 9.09 20.41 -25.92
C ARG A 333 9.69 19.71 -24.70
N HIS A 334 9.19 20.01 -23.51
CA HIS A 334 9.67 19.38 -22.27
C HIS A 334 9.17 17.94 -22.13
N ILE A 335 7.93 17.67 -22.57
CA ILE A 335 7.39 16.31 -22.68
C ILE A 335 8.23 15.49 -23.68
N HIS A 336 8.56 16.04 -24.85
CA HIS A 336 9.41 15.41 -25.84
C HIS A 336 10.83 15.15 -25.31
N GLU A 337 11.46 16.10 -24.61
CA GLU A 337 12.79 15.91 -23.98
C GLU A 337 12.80 14.80 -22.92
N LEU A 338 11.76 14.71 -22.07
CA LEU A 338 11.60 13.63 -21.10
C LEU A 338 11.29 12.28 -21.76
N TRP A 339 10.45 12.29 -22.79
CA TRP A 339 10.08 11.11 -23.57
C TRP A 339 11.29 10.50 -24.29
N MET A 340 12.06 11.32 -25.02
CA MET A 340 13.26 10.90 -25.73
C MET A 340 14.32 10.30 -24.80
N ARG A 341 14.44 10.82 -23.56
CA ARG A 341 15.32 10.27 -22.52
C ARG A 341 14.82 8.95 -21.91
N THR A 342 13.51 8.72 -21.90
CA THR A 342 12.88 7.55 -21.25
C THR A 342 12.64 6.39 -22.22
N PHE A 343 12.42 6.69 -23.51
CA PHE A 343 11.99 5.73 -24.53
C PHE A 343 12.89 5.71 -25.78
N HIS A 344 14.15 6.16 -25.63
CA HIS A 344 15.25 5.99 -26.60
C HIS A 344 14.93 6.33 -28.08
N GLY A 345 14.18 7.40 -28.34
CA GLY A 345 14.05 7.97 -29.70
C GLY A 345 12.70 7.79 -30.41
N THR A 346 11.65 7.29 -29.74
CA THR A 346 10.30 7.28 -30.33
C THR A 346 9.70 8.69 -30.37
N ASP A 347 9.18 9.11 -31.53
CA ASP A 347 8.59 10.45 -31.69
C ASP A 347 7.16 10.51 -31.14
N VAL A 348 6.94 11.41 -30.18
CA VAL A 348 5.63 11.77 -29.60
C VAL A 348 4.60 12.10 -30.68
N THR A 349 5.01 12.76 -31.77
CA THR A 349 4.08 13.23 -32.83
C THR A 349 3.45 12.09 -33.64
N ASN A 350 4.11 10.92 -33.72
CA ASN A 350 3.62 9.74 -34.42
C ASN A 350 2.82 8.78 -33.51
N THR A 351 2.62 9.14 -32.24
CA THR A 351 1.96 8.28 -31.25
C THR A 351 0.52 8.73 -31.02
N THR A 352 -0.43 8.17 -31.77
CA THR A 352 -1.86 8.33 -31.46
C THR A 352 -2.16 7.65 -30.12
N LEU A 353 -2.55 8.47 -29.15
CA LEU A 353 -2.84 8.09 -27.77
C LEU A 353 -4.35 7.79 -27.67
N ILE A 354 -4.70 6.52 -27.47
CA ILE A 354 -6.10 6.07 -27.43
C ILE A 354 -6.53 5.98 -25.98
N VAL A 355 -7.32 6.95 -25.50
CA VAL A 355 -7.91 6.90 -24.15
C VAL A 355 -9.14 6.00 -24.20
N GLY A 356 -8.95 4.71 -23.92
CA GLY A 356 -10.03 3.73 -23.85
C GLY A 356 -10.05 3.01 -22.51
N THR A 357 -11.12 3.17 -21.73
CA THR A 357 -11.39 2.34 -20.53
C THR A 357 -11.93 0.96 -20.93
N SER A 358 -11.15 0.22 -21.73
CA SER A 358 -11.21 -1.23 -21.90
C SER A 358 -10.14 -1.69 -22.87
N LEU A 359 -9.00 -2.17 -22.36
CA LEU A 359 -8.13 -3.19 -22.95
C LEU A 359 -6.96 -3.43 -21.98
N ASN A 360 -6.68 -4.70 -21.65
CA ASN A 360 -5.66 -5.08 -20.66
C ASN A 360 -4.22 -4.89 -21.19
N ARG A 361 -3.80 -3.65 -21.43
CA ARG A 361 -2.42 -3.29 -21.77
C ARG A 361 -2.03 -2.00 -21.05
N ASN A 362 -1.05 -2.08 -20.16
CA ASN A 362 -0.51 -0.89 -19.51
C ASN A 362 0.34 -0.06 -20.51
N LEU A 363 0.63 1.20 -20.15
CA LEU A 363 1.39 2.14 -21.00
C LEU A 363 2.74 1.56 -21.46
N LYS A 364 3.42 0.77 -20.62
CA LYS A 364 4.68 0.07 -20.94
C LYS A 364 4.49 -1.00 -22.02
N GLN A 365 3.43 -1.81 -21.94
CA GLN A 365 3.09 -2.84 -22.92
C GLN A 365 2.61 -2.22 -24.25
N GLU A 366 1.85 -1.12 -24.20
CA GLU A 366 1.38 -0.46 -25.42
C GLU A 366 2.52 0.21 -26.20
N LEU A 367 3.51 0.76 -25.50
CA LEU A 367 4.74 1.31 -26.11
C LEU A 367 5.66 0.20 -26.65
N MET A 368 5.85 -0.89 -25.91
CA MET A 368 6.65 -2.04 -26.37
C MET A 368 6.05 -2.74 -27.60
N ALA A 369 4.72 -2.88 -27.65
CA ALA A 369 4.03 -3.50 -28.79
C ALA A 369 4.16 -2.71 -30.11
N ARG A 370 4.56 -1.43 -30.05
CA ARG A 370 4.81 -0.59 -31.24
C ARG A 370 6.29 -0.53 -31.66
N LEU A 371 7.21 -1.02 -30.82
CA LEU A 371 8.67 -1.06 -31.08
C LEU A 371 9.14 -2.32 -31.84
N ILE A 372 8.30 -3.36 -31.92
CA ILE A 372 8.61 -4.59 -32.67
C ILE A 372 7.60 -4.74 -33.82
N LYS A 373 8.01 -4.32 -35.02
CA LYS A 373 7.54 -4.96 -36.26
C LYS A 373 8.70 -5.80 -36.81
N PRO A 374 8.49 -7.09 -37.12
CA PRO A 374 9.46 -7.84 -37.92
C PRO A 374 9.57 -7.22 -39.32
N ILE A 375 10.74 -7.41 -39.93
CA ILE A 375 11.06 -7.06 -41.32
C ILE A 375 10.22 -7.94 -42.26
#